data_AF-A0A2D4HM87-F1
#
_entry.id   AF-A0A2D4HM87-F1
#
_cell.length_a   1.000
_cell.length_b   1.000
_cell.length_c   1.000
_cell.angle_alpha   90.00
_cell.angle_beta   90.00
_cell.angle_gamma   90.00
#
_symmetry.space_group_name_H-M   'P 1'
#
loop_
_entity.id
_entity.type
_entity.pdbx_description
1 polymer ?
#
loop_
_entity_poly.entity_id
_entity_poly.type
_entity_poly.pdbx_seq_one_letter_code
_entity_poly.pdbx_strand_id
1 'polypeptide(L)'
;MILKSDRYAPSLHELGHFIIPVMCDLVTLQWFIMDKTQQAREKLKRKEESILLEKKLIKAATEKFCLQQLYKEPSVSSAQMIHSCSNLLEESLPYLQGMHLCISHFFSVLQDGDLCIPWNWKN
;
A
#
# COMPACT_ATOMS: atom_id res chain seq x y z
N MET A 1 31.21 -2.22 9.09
CA MET A 1 29.77 -2.49 9.20
C MET A 1 29.56 -3.96 8.86
N ILE A 2 29.32 -4.83 9.84
CA ILE A 2 29.13 -6.27 9.59
C ILE A 2 27.67 -6.44 9.17
N LEU A 3 27.43 -6.67 7.88
CA LEU A 3 26.13 -7.16 7.40
C LEU A 3 25.94 -8.55 8.00
N LYS A 4 25.20 -8.65 9.12
CA LYS A 4 24.75 -9.94 9.63
C LYS A 4 23.94 -10.59 8.52
N SER A 5 24.48 -11.68 8.00
CA SER A 5 23.87 -12.42 6.91
C SER A 5 22.66 -13.18 7.46
N ASP A 6 21.47 -12.58 7.39
CA ASP A 6 20.17 -13.15 7.74
C ASP A 6 19.74 -14.35 6.87
N ARG A 7 20.67 -14.93 6.08
CA ARG A 7 20.42 -16.03 5.13
C ARG A 7 19.92 -17.33 5.75
N TYR A 8 19.88 -17.42 7.08
CA TYR A 8 19.44 -18.61 7.82
C TYR A 8 18.24 -18.35 8.73
N ALA A 9 17.89 -17.09 8.99
CA ALA A 9 16.86 -16.73 9.95
C ALA A 9 15.50 -16.53 9.24
N PRO A 10 14.43 -17.19 9.70
CA PRO A 10 13.09 -16.90 9.23
C PRO A 10 12.65 -15.50 9.68
N SER A 11 11.85 -14.82 8.86
CA SER A 11 11.33 -13.48 9.17
C SER A 11 9.85 -13.35 8.82
N LEU A 12 9.17 -12.40 9.47
CA LEU A 12 7.75 -12.12 9.25
C LEU A 12 7.60 -10.80 8.49
N HIS A 13 7.19 -10.90 7.23
CA HIS A 13 6.91 -9.76 6.37
C HIS A 13 5.80 -8.86 6.95
N GLU A 14 5.76 -7.60 6.55
CA GLU A 14 4.74 -6.64 7.00
C GLU A 14 3.32 -7.06 6.62
N LEU A 15 3.18 -7.76 5.48
CA LEU A 15 1.91 -8.31 5.00
C LEU A 15 1.47 -9.61 5.69
N GLY A 16 2.20 -10.06 6.71
CA GLY A 16 1.86 -11.27 7.46
C GLY A 16 2.37 -12.58 6.86
N HIS A 17 3.20 -12.52 5.81
CA HIS A 17 3.81 -13.70 5.20
C HIS A 17 5.08 -14.10 5.95
N PHE A 18 5.31 -15.41 6.13
CA PHE A 18 6.60 -15.90 6.57
C PHE A 18 7.57 -16.00 5.41
N ILE A 19 8.78 -15.50 5.62
CA ILE A 19 9.91 -15.62 4.70
C ILE A 19 10.90 -16.59 5.35
N ILE A 20 10.98 -17.80 4.81
CA ILE A 20 11.78 -18.89 5.37
C ILE A 20 12.94 -19.16 4.40
N PRO A 21 14.20 -18.92 4.82
CA PRO A 21 15.34 -19.28 4.01
C PRO A 21 15.43 -20.80 3.80
N VAL A 22 15.92 -21.22 2.63
CA VAL A 22 16.06 -22.64 2.27
C VAL A 22 16.95 -23.40 3.27
N MET A 23 17.92 -22.72 3.86
CA MET A 23 18.88 -23.31 4.82
C MET A 23 18.41 -23.21 6.28
N CYS A 24 17.16 -22.82 6.55
CA CYS A 24 16.61 -22.74 7.90
C CYS A 24 16.40 -24.14 8.49
N ASP A 25 16.89 -24.40 9.71
CA ASP A 25 16.69 -25.68 10.37
C ASP A 25 15.26 -25.82 10.94
N LEU A 26 14.79 -27.06 11.06
CA LEU A 26 13.41 -27.35 11.45
C LEU A 26 13.07 -26.90 12.88
N VAL A 27 14.04 -26.92 13.79
CA VAL A 27 13.82 -26.54 15.19
C VAL A 27 13.60 -25.02 15.26
N THR A 28 14.47 -24.24 14.64
CA THR A 28 14.33 -22.78 14.53
C THR A 28 13.02 -22.41 13.83
N LEU A 29 12.66 -23.11 12.76
CA LEU A 29 11.41 -22.87 12.04
C LEU A 29 10.18 -23.12 12.91
N GLN A 30 10.15 -24.23 13.65
CA GLN A 30 9.03 -24.58 14.52
C GLN A 30 8.81 -23.51 15.60
N TRP A 31 9.88 -23.10 16.29
CA TRP A 31 9.81 -22.04 17.30
C TRP A 31 9.36 -20.71 16.71
N PHE A 32 9.91 -20.34 15.54
CA PHE A 32 9.53 -19.10 14.87
C PHE A 32 8.04 -19.08 14.48
N ILE A 33 7.52 -20.18 13.91
CA ILE A 33 6.11 -20.28 13.58
C ILE A 33 5.28 -20.12 14.86
N MET A 34 5.58 -20.90 15.91
CA MET A 34 4.82 -20.84 17.16
C MET A 34 4.79 -19.42 17.76
N ASP A 35 5.93 -18.73 17.78
CA ASP A 35 6.07 -17.35 18.29
C ASP A 35 5.35 -16.31 17.41
N LYS A 36 5.45 -16.43 16.08
CA LYS A 36 4.98 -15.38 15.15
C LYS A 36 3.61 -15.60 14.54
N THR A 37 3.00 -16.77 14.72
CA THR A 37 1.71 -17.10 14.07
C THR A 37 0.60 -16.10 14.41
N GLN A 38 0.47 -15.69 15.67
CA GLN A 38 -0.59 -14.75 16.05
C GLN A 38 -0.38 -13.38 15.40
N GLN A 39 0.87 -12.88 15.42
CA GLN A 39 1.22 -11.62 14.77
C GLN A 39 1.03 -11.68 13.24
N ALA A 40 1.30 -12.83 12.62
CA ALA A 40 1.06 -13.03 11.18
C ALA A 40 -0.42 -12.93 10.82
N ARG A 41 -1.30 -13.57 11.60
CA ARG A 41 -2.76 -13.47 11.44
C ARG A 41 -3.27 -12.05 11.58
N GLU A 42 -2.79 -11.32 12.57
CA GLU A 42 -3.17 -9.91 12.78
C GLU A 42 -2.71 -9.01 11.63
N LYS A 43 -1.51 -9.25 11.08
CA LYS A 43 -1.00 -8.53 9.90
C LYS A 43 -1.85 -8.83 8.66
N LEU A 44 -2.22 -10.09 8.43
CA LEU A 44 -3.10 -10.48 7.32
C LEU A 44 -4.47 -9.81 7.43
N LYS A 45 -5.09 -9.85 8.60
CA LYS A 45 -6.38 -9.19 8.84
C LYS A 45 -6.31 -7.68 8.58
N ARG A 46 -5.28 -7.00 9.11
CA ARG A 46 -5.08 -5.55 8.87
C ARG A 46 -4.87 -5.22 7.40
N LYS A 47 -4.18 -6.09 6.64
CA LYS A 47 -4.01 -5.94 5.20
C LYS A 47 -5.35 -6.02 4.48
N GLU A 48 -6.19 -6.99 4.81
CA GLU A 48 -7.53 -7.14 4.21
C GLU A 48 -8.43 -5.94 4.51
N GLU A 49 -8.42 -5.48 5.76
CA GLU A 49 -9.13 -4.26 6.18
C GLU A 49 -8.63 -3.02 5.41
N SER A 50 -7.32 -2.90 5.22
CA SER A 50 -6.72 -1.81 4.43
C SER A 50 -7.15 -1.85 2.97
N ILE A 51 -7.18 -3.03 2.34
CA ILE A 51 -7.65 -3.18 0.94
C ILE A 51 -9.11 -2.75 0.81
N LEU A 52 -9.96 -3.11 1.78
CA LEU A 52 -11.37 -2.73 1.78
C LEU A 52 -11.54 -1.21 1.96
N LEU A 53 -10.80 -0.61 2.90
CA LEU A 53 -10.82 0.82 3.14
C LEU A 53 -10.31 1.62 1.93
N GLU A 54 -9.19 1.19 1.35
CA GLU A 54 -8.62 1.78 0.13
C GLU A 54 -9.64 1.80 -1.01
N LYS A 55 -10.30 0.65 -1.30
CA LYS A 55 -11.35 0.57 -2.32
C LYS A 55 -12.53 1.51 -2.03
N LYS A 56 -12.95 1.59 -0.78
CA LYS A 56 -14.04 2.49 -0.35
C LYS A 56 -13.68 3.95 -0.59
N LEU A 57 -12.47 4.37 -0.22
CA LEU A 57 -12.02 5.75 -0.37
C LEU A 57 -11.76 6.13 -1.82
N ILE A 58 -11.20 5.22 -2.63
CA ILE A 58 -11.05 5.41 -4.08
C ILE A 58 -12.41 5.67 -4.70
N LYS A 59 -13.41 4.85 -4.38
CA LYS A 59 -14.77 5.02 -4.90
C LYS A 59 -15.36 6.37 -4.49
N ALA A 60 -15.28 6.73 -3.21
CA ALA A 60 -15.79 8.00 -2.71
C ALA A 60 -15.11 9.22 -3.37
N ALA A 61 -13.80 9.20 -3.55
CA ALA A 61 -13.06 10.27 -4.22
C ALA A 61 -13.41 10.35 -5.71
N THR A 62 -13.50 9.21 -6.40
CA THR A 62 -13.93 9.13 -7.80
C THR A 62 -15.31 9.77 -7.99
N GLU A 63 -16.25 9.44 -7.10
CA GLU A 63 -17.62 9.99 -7.14
C GLU A 63 -17.65 11.49 -6.82
N LYS A 64 -16.95 11.93 -5.76
CA LYS A 64 -16.90 13.36 -5.34
C LYS A 64 -16.39 14.27 -6.46
N PHE A 65 -15.35 13.84 -7.16
CA PHE A 65 -14.69 14.63 -8.21
C PHE A 65 -15.17 14.29 -9.62
N CYS A 66 -16.14 13.39 -9.77
CA CYS A 66 -16.60 12.90 -11.07
C CYS A 66 -15.42 12.44 -11.97
N LEU A 67 -14.45 11.73 -11.40
CA LEU A 67 -13.28 11.22 -12.12
C LEU A 67 -13.72 10.09 -13.06
N GLN A 68 -13.08 9.98 -14.22
CA GLN A 68 -13.23 8.80 -15.08
C GLN A 68 -12.51 7.59 -14.46
N GLN A 69 -11.35 7.82 -13.82
CA GLN A 69 -10.58 6.78 -13.17
C GLN A 69 -9.72 7.36 -12.04
N LEU A 70 -9.61 6.62 -10.95
CA LEU A 70 -8.65 6.87 -9.87
C LEU A 70 -7.92 5.57 -9.53
N TYR A 71 -6.60 5.60 -9.61
CA TYR A 71 -5.76 4.46 -9.30
C TYR A 71 -4.42 4.92 -8.72
N LYS A 72 -3.55 3.97 -8.39
CA LYS A 72 -2.20 4.23 -7.88
C LYS A 72 -1.15 3.47 -8.65
N GLU A 73 0.07 3.97 -8.65
CA GLU A 73 1.22 3.22 -9.11
C GLU A 73 1.55 2.03 -8.18
N PRO A 74 2.18 0.95 -8.68
CA PRO A 74 2.57 -0.20 -7.86
C PRO A 74 3.50 0.13 -6.69
N SER A 75 4.28 1.22 -6.82
CA SER A 75 5.20 1.72 -5.79
C SER A 75 4.48 2.43 -4.64
N VAL A 76 3.19 2.74 -4.77
CA VAL A 76 2.40 3.42 -3.74
C VAL A 76 1.69 2.37 -2.87
N SER A 77 2.02 2.36 -1.58
CA SER A 77 1.41 1.44 -0.62
C SER A 77 -0.08 1.74 -0.40
N SER A 78 -0.83 0.75 0.09
CA SER A 78 -2.24 0.95 0.46
C SER A 78 -2.43 2.05 1.50
N ALA A 79 -1.51 2.16 2.46
CA ALA A 79 -1.56 3.21 3.48
C ALA A 79 -1.39 4.61 2.87
N GLN A 80 -0.47 4.77 1.91
CA GLN A 80 -0.27 6.02 1.19
C GLN A 80 -1.48 6.38 0.33
N MET A 81 -2.08 5.39 -0.35
CA MET A 81 -3.30 5.60 -1.12
C MET A 81 -4.48 6.03 -0.25
N ILE A 82 -4.68 5.33 0.89
CA ILE A 82 -5.70 5.69 1.88
C ILE A 82 -5.49 7.13 2.36
N HIS A 83 -4.27 7.51 2.72
CA HIS A 83 -3.95 8.86 3.17
C HIS A 83 -4.26 9.91 2.09
N SER A 84 -3.78 9.66 0.87
CA SER A 84 -4.03 10.49 -0.32
C SER A 84 -5.52 10.68 -0.58
N CYS A 85 -6.31 9.61 -0.60
CA CYS A 85 -7.74 9.70 -0.84
C CYS A 85 -8.47 10.43 0.29
N SER A 86 -8.08 10.22 1.55
CA SER A 86 -8.65 10.99 2.67
C SER A 86 -8.40 12.48 2.49
N ASN A 87 -7.18 12.89 2.13
CA ASN A 87 -6.85 14.29 1.86
C ASN A 87 -7.65 14.84 0.66
N LEU A 88 -7.75 14.10 -0.45
CA LEU A 88 -8.60 14.49 -1.59
C LEU A 88 -10.05 14.74 -1.16
N LEU A 89 -10.59 13.89 -0.29
CA LEU A 89 -11.96 14.03 0.18
C LEU A 89 -12.18 15.28 1.05
N GLU A 90 -11.14 15.93 1.53
CA GLU A 90 -11.20 17.21 2.25
C GLU A 90 -11.07 18.43 1.32
N GLU A 91 -10.42 18.26 0.16
CA GLU A 91 -10.12 19.36 -0.77
C GLU A 91 -11.27 19.71 -1.73
N SER A 92 -11.24 20.92 -2.31
CA SER A 92 -12.17 21.35 -3.37
C SER A 92 -11.40 21.63 -4.67
N LEU A 93 -11.47 20.68 -5.61
CA LEU A 93 -10.71 20.68 -6.86
C LEU A 93 -11.67 20.48 -8.04
N PRO A 94 -12.48 21.50 -8.39
CA PRO A 94 -13.54 21.37 -9.41
C PRO A 94 -13.00 21.07 -10.81
N TYR A 95 -11.73 21.37 -11.06
CA TYR A 95 -11.06 21.16 -12.33
C TYR A 95 -10.67 19.70 -12.60
N LEU A 96 -10.84 18.79 -11.63
CA LEU A 96 -10.54 17.37 -11.82
C LEU A 96 -11.65 16.59 -12.54
N GLN A 97 -12.80 17.22 -12.80
CA GLN A 97 -13.94 16.54 -13.41
C GLN A 97 -13.57 15.88 -14.75
N GLY A 98 -13.91 14.59 -14.85
CA GLY A 98 -13.70 13.81 -16.06
C GLY A 98 -12.25 13.37 -16.30
N MET A 99 -11.32 13.67 -15.39
CA MET A 99 -9.91 13.28 -15.54
C MET A 99 -9.66 11.83 -15.09
N HIS A 100 -8.57 11.25 -15.59
CA HIS A 100 -7.90 10.09 -14.99
C HIS A 100 -6.84 10.59 -14.01
N LEU A 101 -6.96 10.18 -12.76
CA LEU A 101 -6.03 10.56 -11.69
C LEU A 101 -5.24 9.33 -11.22
N CYS A 102 -3.91 9.48 -11.20
CA CYS A 102 -2.98 8.48 -10.71
C CYS A 102 -2.26 9.00 -9.47
N ILE A 103 -2.28 8.23 -8.39
CA ILE A 103 -1.47 8.51 -7.21
C ILE A 103 -0.09 7.86 -7.37
N SER A 104 0.95 8.68 -7.29
CA SER A 104 2.35 8.34 -7.59
C SER A 104 3.29 8.93 -6.52
N HIS A 105 4.57 9.09 -6.83
CA HIS A 105 5.56 9.78 -5.99
C HIS A 105 5.98 11.17 -6.51
N PHE A 106 5.49 11.59 -7.68
CA PHE A 106 5.87 12.87 -8.29
C PHE A 106 4.77 13.39 -9.21
N PHE A 107 4.75 14.70 -9.43
CA PHE A 107 3.84 15.28 -10.41
C PHE A 107 4.28 14.91 -11.83
N SER A 108 3.37 14.34 -12.61
CA SER A 108 3.60 14.10 -14.04
C SER A 108 2.27 13.99 -14.79
N VAL A 109 2.35 14.02 -16.12
CA VAL A 109 1.21 13.69 -16.99
C VAL A 109 1.70 12.60 -17.93
N LEU A 110 0.99 11.48 -17.98
CA LEU A 110 1.33 10.36 -18.86
C LEU A 110 0.92 10.66 -20.30
N GLN A 111 1.47 9.90 -21.24
CA GLN A 111 1.18 10.09 -22.68
C GLN A 111 -0.31 9.96 -23.01
N ASP A 112 -1.04 9.14 -22.25
CA ASP A 112 -2.48 8.91 -22.41
C ASP A 112 -3.34 9.99 -21.72
N GLY A 113 -2.72 10.99 -21.09
CA GLY A 113 -3.39 12.13 -20.45
C GLY A 113 -3.67 11.98 -18.96
N ASP A 114 -3.26 10.88 -18.34
CA ASP A 114 -3.44 10.64 -16.91
C ASP A 114 -2.59 11.60 -16.08
N LEU A 115 -3.25 12.30 -15.14
CA LEU A 115 -2.58 13.20 -14.21
C LEU A 115 -2.04 12.39 -13.03
N CYS A 116 -0.73 12.41 -12.85
CA CYS A 116 -0.06 11.82 -11.70
C CYS A 116 0.18 12.88 -10.63
N ILE A 117 -0.25 12.61 -9.40
CA ILE A 117 0.06 13.45 -8.23
C ILE A 117 0.79 12.62 -7.17
N PRO A 118 1.78 13.19 -6.45
CA PRO A 118 2.46 12.47 -5.39
C PRO A 118 1.49 12.22 -4.23
N TRP A 119 1.48 11.05 -3.59
CA TRP A 119 0.56 10.72 -2.48
C TRP A 119 0.59 11.67 -1.27
N ASN A 120 1.65 12.46 -1.13
CA ASN A 120 1.92 13.40 -0.04
C ASN A 120 2.05 14.86 -0.51
N TRP A 121 1.41 15.22 -1.61
CA TRP A 121 1.34 16.62 -2.05
C TRP A 121 0.94 17.55 -0.91
N LYS A 122 1.51 18.75 -0.94
CA LYS A 122 1.20 19.83 -0.02
C LYS A 122 0.59 20.98 -0.82
N ASN A 123 -0.36 21.69 -0.22
CA ASN A 123 -0.84 22.98 -0.70
C ASN A 123 0.24 24.05 -0.56
#